data_AF-A0A6L3XPH0-F1
#
_entry.id   AF-A0A6L3XPH0-F1
#
_cell.length_a   1.000
_cell.length_b   1.000
_cell.length_c   1.000
_cell.angle_alpha   90.00
_cell.angle_beta   90.00
_cell.angle_gamma   90.00
#
_symmetry.space_group_name_H-M   'P 1'
#
loop_
_entity.id
_entity.type
_entity.pdbx_description
1 polymer ?
#
loop_
_entity_poly.entity_id
_entity_poly.type
_entity_poly.pdbx_seq_one_letter_code
_entity_poly.pdbx_strand_id
1 'polypeptide(L)'
;NRRLLLETAPKGFSPNWVKYQKKGGWQLSQDASLIGSYDAIRVYLWVGMMNDNDPQKARLLARFKPMATTTIKQGLPPEKVDVATGKRTGDGPVGFSASLLPFLQNRDAQAVQRQHVADRFPDNNAYYSYVLTLFGQGWDQHRFRFTVQGELLPDWGQECARSH
;
A
#
# COMPACT_ATOMS: atom_id res chain seq x y z
N ASN A 1 15.39 -3.61 7.35
CA ASN A 1 14.35 -2.79 6.69
C ASN A 1 13.14 -2.40 7.55
N ARG A 2 12.72 -3.17 8.58
CA ARG A 2 11.57 -2.79 9.45
C ARG A 2 11.67 -1.40 10.10
N ARG A 3 12.86 -1.03 10.59
CA ARG A 3 13.11 0.26 11.24
C ARG A 3 12.81 1.44 10.30
N LEU A 4 13.19 1.32 9.03
CA LEU A 4 12.89 2.34 8.01
C LEU A 4 11.38 2.60 7.96
N LEU A 5 10.55 1.56 7.79
CA LEU A 5 9.09 1.72 7.65
C LEU A 5 8.43 2.31 8.92
N LEU A 6 8.85 1.84 10.10
CA LEU A 6 8.27 2.29 11.36
C LEU A 6 8.74 3.69 11.76
N GLU A 7 10.02 4.00 11.61
CA GLU A 7 10.62 5.22 12.15
C GLU A 7 10.41 6.43 11.22
N THR A 8 10.17 6.22 9.92
CA THR A 8 10.09 7.33 8.93
C THR A 8 8.69 7.82 8.59
N ALA A 9 7.67 7.29 9.27
CA ALA A 9 6.27 7.67 9.07
C ALA A 9 5.69 8.37 10.33
N PRO A 10 6.22 9.52 10.79
CA PRO A 10 5.86 10.13 12.08
C PRO A 10 4.36 10.40 12.22
N LYS A 11 3.66 10.70 11.12
CA LYS A 11 2.20 10.89 11.06
C LYS A 11 1.42 9.70 10.49
N GLY A 12 2.09 8.54 10.35
CA GLY A 12 1.51 7.31 9.81
C GLY A 12 1.36 7.28 8.29
N PHE A 13 2.13 8.11 7.59
CA PHE A 13 2.27 8.10 6.14
C PHE A 13 3.73 7.84 5.77
N SER A 14 3.98 6.86 4.91
CA SER A 14 5.33 6.56 4.41
C SER A 14 5.78 7.64 3.42
N PRO A 15 7.05 8.06 3.45
CA PRO A 15 7.64 8.91 2.43
C PRO A 15 7.98 8.12 1.15
N ASN A 16 8.03 8.82 0.02
CA ASN A 16 8.62 8.32 -1.22
C ASN A 16 10.13 8.09 -1.02
N TRP A 17 10.78 9.06 -0.39
CA TRP A 17 12.22 9.07 -0.13
C TRP A 17 12.50 9.67 1.24
N VAL A 18 13.49 9.15 1.94
CA VAL A 18 13.91 9.66 3.25
C VAL A 18 15.42 9.53 3.40
N LYS A 19 16.05 10.57 3.91
CA LYS A 19 17.49 10.61 4.14
C LYS A 19 17.83 10.11 5.54
N TYR A 20 18.95 9.42 5.66
CA TYR A 20 19.55 9.07 6.95
C TYR A 20 20.92 9.72 7.09
N GLN A 21 21.18 10.40 8.19
CA GLN A 21 22.48 11.00 8.50
C GLN A 21 23.13 10.27 9.66
N LYS A 22 24.42 9.91 9.54
CA LYS A 22 25.15 9.12 10.54
C LYS A 22 25.05 9.67 11.97
N LYS A 23 25.06 11.00 12.15
CA LYS A 23 24.98 11.67 13.46
C LYS A 23 23.58 12.20 13.82
N GLY A 24 22.66 12.27 12.85
CA GLY A 24 21.35 12.92 13.01
C GLY A 24 20.15 11.99 12.85
N GLY A 25 20.36 10.73 12.46
CA GLY A 25 19.28 9.77 12.23
C GLY A 25 18.45 10.09 10.97
N TRP A 26 17.19 9.65 10.97
CA TRP A 26 16.23 9.93 9.90
C TRP A 26 15.91 11.43 9.83
N GLN A 27 16.02 12.00 8.64
CA GLN A 27 15.70 13.40 8.41
C GLN A 27 14.20 13.54 8.14
N LEU A 28 13.45 13.90 9.18
CA LEU A 28 11.98 13.96 9.19
C LEU A 28 11.42 15.38 9.42
N SER A 29 12.29 16.38 9.40
CA SER A 29 11.87 17.78 9.36
C SER A 29 11.13 18.09 8.07
N GLN A 30 10.29 19.13 8.09
CA GLN A 30 9.58 19.57 6.90
C GLN A 30 10.57 19.94 5.80
N ASP A 31 10.53 19.18 4.71
CA ASP A 31 11.32 19.33 3.49
C ASP A 31 10.34 19.04 2.34
N ALA A 32 10.40 19.83 1.26
CA ALA A 32 9.52 19.67 0.11
C ALA A 32 9.60 18.26 -0.53
N SER A 33 10.71 17.55 -0.31
CA SER A 33 10.92 16.17 -0.76
C SER A 33 10.33 15.10 0.16
N LEU A 34 9.98 15.43 1.41
CA LEU A 34 9.45 14.49 2.39
C LEU A 34 7.93 14.32 2.23
N ILE A 35 7.54 13.82 1.06
CA ILE A 35 6.16 13.55 0.67
C ILE A 35 5.94 12.05 0.49
N GLY A 36 4.73 11.57 0.76
CA GLY A 36 4.23 10.26 0.37
C GLY A 36 3.26 10.41 -0.81
N SER A 37 3.53 9.73 -1.91
CA SER A 37 2.72 9.75 -3.13
C SER A 37 2.97 8.45 -3.93
N TYR A 38 3.24 8.54 -5.23
CA TYR A 38 3.40 7.41 -6.15
C TYR A 38 4.39 6.35 -5.66
N ASP A 39 5.59 6.69 -5.19
CA ASP A 39 6.49 5.65 -4.67
C ASP A 39 5.95 4.98 -3.40
N ALA A 40 5.49 5.81 -2.45
CA ALA A 40 5.07 5.39 -1.13
C ALA A 40 3.77 4.58 -1.11
N ILE A 41 2.89 4.69 -2.11
CA ILE A 41 1.63 3.93 -2.13
C ILE A 41 1.88 2.41 -2.06
N ARG A 42 3.00 1.97 -2.64
CA ARG A 42 3.42 0.57 -2.63
C ARG A 42 3.77 0.05 -1.24
N VAL A 43 4.13 0.92 -0.29
CA VAL A 43 4.40 0.49 1.09
C VAL A 43 3.14 -0.10 1.72
N TYR A 44 1.99 0.56 1.56
CA TYR A 44 0.72 0.06 2.10
C TYR A 44 0.28 -1.22 1.38
N LEU A 45 0.47 -1.29 0.06
CA LEU A 45 0.25 -2.48 -0.75
C LEU A 45 1.01 -3.69 -0.18
N TRP A 46 2.33 -3.57 -0.02
CA TRP A 46 3.16 -4.66 0.50
C TRP A 46 2.81 -5.05 1.93
N VAL A 47 2.53 -4.07 2.80
CA VAL A 47 2.07 -4.35 4.17
C VAL A 47 0.74 -5.12 4.17
N GLY A 48 -0.19 -4.76 3.30
CA GLY A 48 -1.46 -5.47 3.15
C GLY A 48 -1.29 -6.93 2.70
N MET A 49 -0.32 -7.18 1.83
CA MET A 49 -0.01 -8.51 1.30
C MET A 49 0.84 -9.39 2.23
N MET A 50 1.32 -8.88 3.35
CA MET A 50 2.03 -9.72 4.32
C MET A 50 1.12 -10.86 4.80
N ASN A 51 1.70 -12.01 5.13
CA ASN A 51 0.95 -13.10 5.75
C ASN A 51 0.41 -12.65 7.12
N ASP A 52 -0.82 -13.03 7.48
CA ASP A 52 -1.43 -12.62 8.76
C ASP A 52 -0.72 -13.20 9.98
N ASN A 53 -0.01 -14.32 9.82
CA ASN A 53 0.82 -14.91 10.87
C ASN A 53 2.18 -14.21 11.05
N ASP A 54 2.52 -13.21 10.21
CA ASP A 54 3.72 -12.40 10.43
C ASP A 54 3.48 -11.39 11.57
N PRO A 55 4.21 -11.48 12.70
CA PRO A 55 4.03 -10.57 13.85
C PRO A 55 4.32 -9.10 13.52
N GLN A 56 5.03 -8.82 12.42
CA GLN A 56 5.30 -7.45 11.98
C GLN A 56 4.11 -6.81 11.26
N LYS A 57 3.23 -7.60 10.63
CA LYS A 57 2.08 -7.08 9.88
C LYS A 57 1.19 -6.20 10.76
N ALA A 58 0.81 -6.70 11.93
CA ALA A 58 -0.02 -5.97 12.89
C ALA A 58 0.61 -4.62 13.31
N ARG A 59 1.93 -4.60 13.54
CA ARG A 59 2.66 -3.37 13.91
C ARG A 59 2.70 -2.36 12.78
N LEU A 60 2.89 -2.82 11.55
CA LEU A 60 2.93 -1.95 10.36
C LEU A 60 1.54 -1.42 10.02
N LEU A 61 0.50 -2.26 10.06
CA LEU A 61 -0.89 -1.83 9.91
C LEU A 61 -1.28 -0.76 10.95
N ALA A 62 -0.87 -0.96 12.23
CA ALA A 62 -1.10 0.03 13.27
C ALA A 62 -0.37 1.35 12.99
N ARG A 63 0.89 1.29 12.54
CA ARG A 63 1.68 2.49 12.18
C ARG A 63 1.05 3.28 11.03
N PHE A 64 0.54 2.58 10.02
CA PHE A 64 -0.02 3.19 8.80
C PHE A 64 -1.54 3.39 8.84
N LYS A 65 -2.19 3.14 9.98
CA LYS A 65 -3.64 3.36 10.19
C LYS A 65 -4.16 4.73 9.69
N PRO A 66 -3.41 5.84 9.77
CA PRO A 66 -3.86 7.13 9.23
C PRO A 66 -4.17 7.12 7.72
N MET A 67 -3.46 6.31 6.92
CA MET A 67 -3.78 6.12 5.50
C MET A 67 -5.17 5.48 5.35
N ALA A 68 -5.41 4.34 6.01
CA ALA A 68 -6.71 3.66 5.98
C ALA A 68 -7.84 4.58 6.46
N THR A 69 -7.63 5.29 7.57
CA THR A 69 -8.63 6.20 8.16
C THR A 69 -8.95 7.36 7.21
N THR A 70 -7.95 7.88 6.50
CA THR A 70 -8.14 8.94 5.51
C THR A 70 -8.97 8.43 4.34
N THR A 71 -8.61 7.28 3.76
CA THR A 71 -9.34 6.68 2.64
C THR A 71 -10.78 6.37 3.02
N ILE A 72 -11.04 5.85 4.21
CA ILE A 72 -12.39 5.59 4.72
C ILE A 72 -13.20 6.90 4.80
N LYS A 73 -12.60 7.96 5.35
CA LYS A 73 -13.30 9.23 5.56
C LYS A 73 -13.58 9.99 4.26
N GLN A 74 -12.65 9.96 3.31
CA GLN A 74 -12.72 10.73 2.07
C GLN A 74 -13.32 9.93 0.91
N GLY A 75 -13.47 8.62 1.04
CA GLY A 75 -13.91 7.71 -0.02
C GLY A 75 -12.80 7.34 -1.01
N LEU A 76 -11.75 8.16 -1.14
CA LEU A 76 -10.59 7.91 -1.99
C LEU A 76 -9.27 8.10 -1.24
N PRO A 77 -8.19 7.42 -1.64
CA PRO A 77 -6.86 7.70 -1.14
C PRO A 77 -6.36 9.08 -1.61
N PRO A 78 -5.55 9.79 -0.80
CA PRO A 78 -4.96 11.04 -1.23
C PRO A 78 -3.86 10.82 -2.27
N GLU A 79 -3.68 11.76 -3.20
CA GLU A 79 -2.57 11.71 -4.18
C GLU A 79 -1.22 11.96 -3.50
N LYS A 80 -1.18 12.97 -2.62
CA LYS A 80 0.04 13.41 -1.92
C LYS A 80 -0.24 13.64 -0.45
N VAL A 81 0.73 13.28 0.38
CA VAL A 81 0.73 13.57 1.82
C VAL A 81 2.08 14.14 2.23
N ASP A 82 2.08 15.28 2.91
CA ASP A 82 3.26 15.77 3.63
C ASP A 82 3.47 14.87 4.85
N VAL A 83 4.61 14.19 4.91
CA VAL A 83 4.85 13.12 5.90
C VAL A 83 5.09 13.67 7.31
N ALA A 84 5.64 14.88 7.40
CA ALA A 84 5.92 15.54 8.67
C ALA A 84 4.64 16.07 9.35
N THR A 85 3.71 16.61 8.55
CA THR A 85 2.48 17.25 9.04
C THR A 85 1.24 16.37 8.93
N GLY A 86 1.21 15.43 7.99
CA GLY A 86 0.02 14.65 7.61
C GLY A 86 -0.95 15.43 6.71
N LYS A 87 -0.56 16.60 6.19
CA LYS A 87 -1.40 17.37 5.26
C LYS A 87 -1.54 16.62 3.94
N ARG A 88 -2.78 16.46 3.47
CA ARG A 88 -3.13 15.71 2.26
C ARG A 88 -3.54 16.66 1.15
N THR A 89 -3.24 16.30 -0.09
CA THR A 89 -3.58 17.09 -1.28
C THR A 89 -3.95 16.14 -2.42
N GLY A 90 -5.05 16.45 -3.10
CA GLY A 90 -5.53 15.72 -4.28
C GLY A 90 -6.07 14.32 -3.96
N ASP A 91 -6.77 13.75 -4.94
CA ASP A 91 -7.25 12.37 -4.92
C ASP A 91 -6.32 11.52 -5.80
N GLY A 92 -5.90 10.37 -5.27
CA GLY A 92 -5.00 9.45 -5.97
C GLY A 92 -5.68 8.81 -7.18
N PRO A 93 -4.89 8.40 -8.19
CA PRO A 93 -5.43 7.67 -9.34
C PRO A 93 -5.97 6.29 -8.92
N VAL A 94 -6.73 5.63 -9.79
CA VAL A 94 -7.35 4.31 -9.51
C VAL A 94 -6.36 3.24 -9.01
N GLY A 95 -5.10 3.28 -9.45
CA GLY A 95 -4.06 2.37 -8.97
C GLY A 95 -3.78 2.51 -7.47
N PHE A 96 -4.04 3.67 -6.86
CA PHE A 96 -3.93 3.85 -5.41
C PHE A 96 -5.08 3.14 -4.69
N SER A 97 -6.32 3.23 -5.20
CA SER A 97 -7.44 2.47 -4.66
C SER A 97 -7.18 0.97 -4.72
N ALA A 98 -6.65 0.48 -5.85
CA ALA A 98 -6.27 -0.92 -5.98
C ALA A 98 -5.15 -1.30 -4.99
N SER A 99 -4.13 -0.44 -4.84
CA SER A 99 -3.03 -0.67 -3.89
C SER A 99 -3.48 -0.79 -2.44
N LEU A 100 -4.60 -0.15 -2.08
CA LEU A 100 -5.13 -0.21 -0.72
C LEU A 100 -6.10 -1.38 -0.47
N LEU A 101 -6.52 -2.13 -1.49
CA LEU A 101 -7.38 -3.30 -1.32
C LEU A 101 -6.83 -4.31 -0.28
N PRO A 102 -5.57 -4.78 -0.39
CA PRO A 102 -5.00 -5.68 0.62
C PRO A 102 -4.71 -5.01 1.97
N PHE A 103 -4.58 -3.69 1.98
CA PHE A 103 -4.19 -2.92 3.16
C PHE A 103 -5.39 -2.59 4.07
N LEU A 104 -6.54 -2.23 3.49
CA LEU A 104 -7.74 -1.90 4.23
C LEU A 104 -8.25 -3.14 4.96
N GLN A 105 -8.46 -3.05 6.27
CA GLN A 105 -9.00 -4.17 7.07
C GLN A 105 -10.54 -4.09 7.24
N ASN A 106 -11.13 -2.93 6.92
CA ASN A 106 -12.58 -2.72 6.97
C ASN A 106 -13.21 -3.18 5.64
N ARG A 107 -14.24 -4.04 5.72
CA ARG A 107 -14.89 -4.65 4.55
C ARG A 107 -15.65 -3.66 3.69
N ASP A 108 -16.35 -2.70 4.28
CA ASP A 108 -17.09 -1.66 3.55
C ASP A 108 -16.13 -0.76 2.79
N ALA A 109 -15.03 -0.35 3.44
CA ALA A 109 -13.98 0.43 2.83
C ALA A 109 -13.31 -0.31 1.66
N GLN A 110 -13.01 -1.60 1.83
CA GLN A 110 -12.53 -2.45 0.74
C GLN A 110 -13.53 -2.50 -0.41
N ALA A 111 -14.84 -2.66 -0.12
CA ALA A 111 -15.88 -2.73 -1.15
C ALA A 111 -15.99 -1.42 -1.94
N VAL A 112 -15.90 -0.26 -1.27
CA VAL A 112 -15.86 1.05 -1.93
C VAL A 112 -14.66 1.16 -2.88
N GLN A 113 -13.46 0.78 -2.43
CA GLN A 113 -12.28 0.80 -3.30
C GLN A 113 -12.38 -0.21 -4.44
N ARG A 114 -12.94 -1.40 -4.19
CA ARG A 114 -13.14 -2.44 -5.21
C ARG A 114 -14.09 -1.96 -6.30
N GLN A 115 -15.21 -1.33 -5.90
CA GLN A 115 -16.16 -0.74 -6.83
C GLN A 115 -15.49 0.36 -7.66
N HIS A 116 -14.74 1.26 -7.02
CA HIS A 116 -14.02 2.32 -7.72
C HIS A 116 -13.03 1.77 -8.76
N VAL A 117 -12.30 0.70 -8.43
CA VAL A 117 -11.39 0.02 -9.36
C VAL A 117 -12.12 -0.66 -10.52
N ALA A 118 -13.30 -1.24 -10.27
CA ALA A 118 -14.12 -1.85 -11.31
C ALA A 118 -14.68 -0.80 -12.29
N ASP A 119 -15.19 0.31 -11.77
CA ASP A 119 -15.81 1.37 -12.57
C ASP A 119 -14.80 2.19 -13.36
N ARG A 120 -13.55 2.29 -12.87
CA ARG A 120 -12.49 3.10 -13.46
C ARG A 120 -11.24 2.29 -13.78
N PHE A 121 -11.43 1.05 -14.22
CA PHE A 121 -10.32 0.16 -14.54
C PHE A 121 -9.32 0.87 -15.48
N PRO A 122 -8.00 0.83 -15.19
CA PRO A 122 -7.01 1.57 -15.94
C PRO A 122 -6.97 1.17 -17.42
N ASP A 123 -6.92 2.16 -18.31
CA ASP A 123 -6.75 1.95 -19.74
C ASP A 123 -5.29 1.58 -20.11
N ASN A 124 -5.06 1.33 -21.40
CA ASN A 124 -3.75 0.93 -21.93
C ASN A 124 -2.68 2.04 -21.84
N ASN A 125 -3.07 3.30 -21.62
CA ASN A 125 -2.13 4.42 -21.48
C ASN A 125 -1.77 4.68 -20.00
N ALA A 126 -2.48 4.06 -19.06
CA ALA A 126 -2.30 4.23 -17.63
C ALA A 126 -1.37 3.17 -17.01
N TYR A 127 -0.19 2.93 -17.60
CA TYR A 127 0.76 1.87 -17.23
C TYR A 127 0.95 1.73 -15.71
N TYR A 128 1.23 2.83 -15.02
CA TYR A 128 1.52 2.79 -13.58
C TYR A 128 0.31 2.34 -12.76
N SER A 129 -0.87 2.89 -13.05
CA SER A 129 -2.12 2.45 -12.42
C SER A 129 -2.42 1.00 -12.75
N TYR A 130 -2.17 0.56 -13.99
CA TYR A 130 -2.38 -0.82 -14.42
C TYR A 130 -1.53 -1.80 -13.62
N VAL A 131 -0.23 -1.53 -13.45
CA VAL A 131 0.67 -2.37 -12.65
C VAL A 131 0.21 -2.44 -11.19
N LEU A 132 -0.17 -1.31 -10.59
CA LEU A 132 -0.70 -1.32 -9.22
C LEU A 132 -2.01 -2.10 -9.11
N THR A 133 -2.87 -2.03 -10.13
CA THR A 133 -4.12 -2.80 -10.20
C THR A 133 -3.85 -4.30 -10.29
N LEU A 134 -2.89 -4.74 -11.11
CA LEU A 134 -2.50 -6.16 -11.19
C LEU A 134 -2.10 -6.72 -9.83
N PHE A 135 -1.30 -5.97 -9.06
CA PHE A 135 -0.93 -6.40 -7.71
C PHE A 135 -2.11 -6.33 -6.73
N GLY A 136 -2.72 -5.16 -6.58
CA GLY A 136 -3.74 -4.92 -5.55
C GLY A 136 -5.03 -5.72 -5.78
N GLN A 137 -5.58 -5.63 -6.98
CA GLN A 137 -6.79 -6.37 -7.34
C GLN A 137 -6.49 -7.87 -7.54
N GLY A 138 -5.33 -8.23 -8.07
CA GLY A 138 -4.91 -9.64 -8.16
C GLY A 138 -4.82 -10.29 -6.78
N TRP A 139 -4.31 -9.58 -5.78
CA TRP A 139 -4.36 -10.03 -4.40
C TRP A 139 -5.80 -10.13 -3.88
N ASP A 140 -6.64 -9.12 -4.06
CA ASP A 140 -8.05 -9.15 -3.64
C ASP A 140 -8.81 -10.34 -4.24
N GLN A 141 -8.51 -10.69 -5.50
CA GLN A 141 -9.07 -11.84 -6.24
C GLN A 141 -8.36 -13.18 -5.99
N HIS A 142 -7.46 -13.27 -5.01
CA HIS A 142 -6.74 -14.51 -4.67
C HIS A 142 -5.84 -15.10 -5.77
N ARG A 143 -5.40 -14.30 -6.75
CA ARG A 143 -4.51 -14.76 -7.84
C ARG A 143 -3.13 -15.24 -7.34
N PHE A 144 -2.68 -14.71 -6.21
CA PHE A 144 -1.45 -15.13 -5.54
C PHE A 144 -1.47 -14.76 -4.05
N ARG A 145 -0.68 -15.46 -3.25
CA ARG A 145 -0.44 -15.21 -1.82
C ARG A 145 1.06 -15.31 -1.50
N PHE A 146 1.43 -14.92 -0.27
CA PHE A 146 2.77 -15.14 0.26
C PHE A 146 2.71 -16.03 1.52
N THR A 147 3.64 -17.00 1.61
CA THR A 147 3.87 -17.75 2.85
C THR A 147 4.42 -16.82 3.94
N VAL A 148 4.45 -17.30 5.19
CA VAL A 148 5.08 -16.52 6.29
C VAL A 148 6.60 -16.37 6.09
N GLN A 149 7.22 -17.23 5.29
CA GLN A 149 8.63 -17.14 4.87
C GLN A 149 8.83 -16.21 3.66
N GLY A 150 7.76 -15.71 3.05
CA GLY A 150 7.80 -14.80 1.90
C GLY A 150 7.87 -15.49 0.53
N GLU A 151 7.58 -16.80 0.47
CA GLU A 151 7.51 -17.55 -0.79
C GLU A 151 6.20 -17.27 -1.52
N LEU A 152 6.23 -17.28 -2.85
CA LEU A 152 5.04 -17.08 -3.68
C LEU A 152 4.16 -18.33 -3.66
N LEU A 153 2.87 -18.14 -3.37
CA LEU A 153 1.82 -19.12 -3.52
C LEU A 153 0.90 -18.69 -4.66
N PRO A 154 1.15 -19.11 -5.90
CA PRO A 154 0.31 -18.74 -7.02
C PRO A 154 -0.98 -19.58 -7.05
N ASP A 155 -2.08 -18.98 -7.49
CA ASP A 155 -3.30 -19.72 -7.82
C ASP A 155 -3.32 -20.03 -9.32
N TRP A 156 -2.64 -21.10 -9.71
CA TRP A 156 -2.52 -21.56 -11.10
C TRP A 156 -3.68 -22.47 -11.55
N GLY A 157 -4.69 -22.69 -10.70
CA GLY A 157 -5.68 -23.74 -10.93
C GLY A 157 -5.07 -25.15 -10.82
N GLN A 158 -5.89 -26.20 -10.86
CA GLN A 158 -5.46 -27.59 -10.62
C GLN A 158 -4.50 -28.19 -11.67
N GLU A 159 -4.08 -27.45 -12.70
CA GLU A 159 -3.30 -27.99 -13.82
C GLU A 159 -1.79 -28.16 -13.53
N CYS A 160 -1.28 -27.70 -12.38
CA CYS A 160 0.14 -27.85 -12.02
C CYS A 160 0.38 -28.75 -10.80
N ALA A 161 -0.43 -29.80 -10.61
CA ALA A 161 -0.25 -30.78 -9.53
C ALA A 161 0.00 -32.22 -10.03
N ARG A 162 0.58 -32.43 -11.23
CA ARG A 162 1.12 -33.75 -11.65
C ARG A 162 2.30 -33.60 -12.59
N SER A 163 3.51 -33.84 -12.07
CA SER A 163 4.58 -34.46 -12.86
C SER A 163 4.51 -35.96 -12.63
N HIS A 164 4.24 -36.73 -13.69
CA HIS A 164 4.48 -38.18 -13.72
C HIS A 164 5.98 -38.47 -13.78
#